data_AF-A0A2P4Q4E3-F1
#
_entry.id   AF-A0A2P4Q4E3-F1
#
_cell.length_a   1.000
_cell.length_b   1.000
_cell.length_c   1.000
_cell.angle_alpha   90.00
_cell.angle_beta   90.00
_cell.angle_gamma   90.00
#
_symmetry.space_group_name_H-M   'P 1'
#
loop_
_entity.id
_entity.type
_entity.pdbx_description
1 polymer ?
#
loop_
_entity_poly.entity_id
_entity_poly.type
_entity_poly.pdbx_seq_one_letter_code
_entity_poly.pdbx_strand_id
1 'polypeptide(L)'
;MKAILWRQGAPKQKWHFGTVNKDGTATGCNAPGIPNYIITIPVSDVFYDPAIPADPAVPGDTGYTPLPPPPATLMGANFTIDLYTIQQMVLLSQAK
;
A
#
# COMPACT_ATOMS: atom_id res chain seq x y z
N MET A 1 13.94 1.54 9.76
CA MET A 1 12.46 1.44 9.77
C MET A 1 12.01 0.30 8.85
N LYS A 2 10.75 -0.16 8.96
CA LYS A 2 10.22 -1.27 8.15
C LYS A 2 8.83 -0.91 7.63
N ALA A 3 8.60 -1.16 6.35
CA ALA A 3 7.28 -1.07 5.72
C ALA A 3 6.84 -2.46 5.25
N ILE A 4 5.53 -2.72 5.31
CA ILE A 4 4.92 -3.97 4.86
C ILE A 4 3.68 -3.60 4.06
N LEU A 5 3.57 -4.10 2.83
CA LEU A 5 2.36 -4.01 2.03
C LEU A 5 1.63 -5.34 2.08
N TRP A 6 0.36 -5.27 2.45
CA TRP A 6 -0.55 -6.40 2.40
C TRP A 6 -1.54 -6.17 1.24
N ARG A 7 -1.74 -7.20 0.43
CA ARG A 7 -2.74 -7.25 -0.62
C ARG A 7 -3.46 -8.60 -0.51
N GLN A 8 -4.78 -8.59 -0.69
CA GLN A 8 -5.57 -9.81 -0.66
C GLN A 8 -5.11 -10.75 -1.78
N GLY A 9 -4.97 -12.03 -1.47
CA GLY A 9 -4.56 -13.04 -2.45
C GLY A 9 -3.10 -12.95 -2.94
N ALA A 10 -2.30 -12.01 -2.44
CA ALA A 10 -0.91 -11.82 -2.86
C ALA A 10 0.10 -11.97 -1.71
N PRO A 11 1.36 -12.37 -1.99
CA PRO A 11 2.41 -12.41 -0.99
C PRO A 11 2.70 -11.04 -0.37
N LYS A 12 3.03 -11.02 0.93
CA LYS A 12 3.41 -9.80 1.64
C LYS A 12 4.73 -9.24 1.08
N GLN A 13 4.72 -7.98 0.68
CA GLN A 13 5.94 -7.27 0.29
C GLN A 13 6.48 -6.49 1.48
N LYS A 14 7.81 -6.41 1.61
CA LYS A 14 8.50 -5.83 2.78
C LYS A 14 9.66 -4.96 2.33
N TRP A 15 9.83 -3.84 3.00
CA TRP A 15 10.96 -2.94 2.79
C TRP A 15 11.64 -2.64 4.12
N HIS A 16 12.97 -2.64 4.08
CA HIS A 16 13.80 -2.03 5.12
C HIS A 16 14.30 -0.69 4.58
N PHE A 17 13.99 0.38 5.29
CA PHE A 17 14.28 1.76 4.86
C PHE A 17 14.78 2.60 6.04
N GLY A 18 15.37 3.75 5.76
CA GLY A 18 16.13 4.54 6.74
C GLY A 18 17.51 4.90 6.19
N THR A 19 17.99 6.13 6.33
CA THR A 19 19.32 6.53 5.79
C THR A 19 20.46 5.65 6.30
N VAL A 20 20.36 5.16 7.54
CA VAL A 20 21.41 4.38 8.20
C VAL A 20 20.80 3.15 8.88
N ASN A 21 21.49 2.02 8.79
CA ASN A 21 21.19 0.79 9.50
C ASN A 21 21.57 0.88 10.99
N LYS A 22 21.15 -0.10 11.80
CA LYS A 22 21.49 -0.15 13.23
C LYS A 22 22.99 -0.28 13.51
N ASP A 23 23.73 -0.84 12.56
CA ASP A 23 25.19 -1.00 12.62
C ASP A 23 25.95 0.24 12.11
N GLY A 24 25.25 1.32 11.76
CA GLY A 24 25.87 2.55 11.24
C GLY A 24 26.15 2.55 9.75
N THR A 25 25.87 1.46 9.03
CA THR A 25 26.06 1.40 7.58
C THR A 25 24.99 2.22 6.85
N ALA A 26 25.39 2.98 5.83
CA ALA A 26 24.45 3.71 4.99
C ALA A 26 23.56 2.74 4.19
N THR A 27 22.30 3.11 3.99
CA THR A 27 21.39 2.38 3.11
C THR A 27 21.15 3.15 1.81
N GLY A 28 20.50 2.48 0.84
CA GLY A 28 20.06 3.13 -0.38
C GLY A 28 18.88 4.10 -0.21
N CYS A 29 18.24 4.16 0.97
CA CYS A 29 17.11 5.06 1.24
C CYS A 29 17.62 6.41 1.77
N ASN A 30 18.30 7.18 0.92
CA ASN A 30 18.99 8.41 1.31
C ASN A 30 18.50 9.69 0.62
N ALA A 31 17.57 9.58 -0.34
CA ALA A 31 16.97 10.70 -1.04
C ALA A 31 15.54 10.33 -1.49
N PRO A 32 14.67 11.33 -1.75
CA PRO A 32 13.33 11.07 -2.29
C PRO A 32 13.42 10.58 -3.74
N GLY A 33 12.39 9.87 -4.19
CA GLY A 33 12.23 9.44 -5.58
C GLY A 33 13.06 8.22 -5.97
N ILE A 34 13.69 7.52 -5.03
CA ILE A 34 14.47 6.31 -5.33
C ILE A 34 13.50 5.14 -5.59
N PRO A 35 13.49 4.52 -6.80
CA PRO A 35 12.45 3.56 -7.18
C PRO A 35 12.30 2.36 -6.23
N ASN A 36 13.41 1.87 -5.66
CA ASN A 36 13.40 0.74 -4.73
C ASN A 36 12.70 1.04 -3.39
N TYR A 37 12.43 2.31 -3.11
CA TYR A 37 11.80 2.80 -1.88
C TYR A 37 10.48 3.53 -2.14
N ILE A 38 9.95 3.40 -3.36
CA ILE A 38 8.62 3.90 -3.73
C ILE A 38 7.65 2.72 -3.73
N ILE A 39 6.53 2.87 -3.01
CA ILE A 39 5.43 1.92 -3.03
C ILE A 39 4.30 2.54 -3.84
N THR A 40 3.91 1.85 -4.92
CA THR A 40 2.77 2.22 -5.76
C THR A 40 1.62 1.27 -5.50
N ILE A 41 0.46 1.83 -5.12
CA ILE A 41 -0.76 1.08 -4.87
C ILE A 41 -1.85 1.63 -5.78
N PRO A 42 -2.39 0.83 -6.72
CA PRO A 42 -3.54 1.23 -7.50
C PRO A 42 -4.69 1.63 -6.58
N VAL A 43 -5.38 2.73 -6.89
CA VAL A 43 -6.56 3.16 -6.13
C VAL A 43 -7.65 2.07 -6.17
N SER A 44 -7.75 1.34 -7.28
CA SER A 44 -8.62 0.17 -7.41
C SER A 44 -8.37 -0.87 -6.31
N ASP A 45 -7.12 -1.15 -5.96
CA ASP A 45 -6.77 -2.16 -4.93
C ASP A 45 -7.24 -1.74 -3.52
N VAL A 46 -7.52 -0.46 -3.31
CA VAL A 46 -7.94 0.10 -2.02
C VAL A 46 -9.46 0.23 -1.91
N PHE A 47 -10.12 0.63 -2.99
CA PHE A 47 -11.55 0.96 -2.97
C PHE A 47 -12.45 -0.02 -3.71
N TYR A 48 -11.89 -0.95 -4.49
CA TYR A 48 -12.68 -1.94 -5.20
C TYR A 48 -12.66 -3.27 -4.45
N ASP A 49 -13.84 -3.73 -4.07
CA ASP A 49 -14.08 -5.11 -3.66
C ASP A 49 -14.71 -5.85 -4.85
N PRO A 50 -14.19 -7.01 -5.29
CA PRO A 50 -14.86 -7.78 -6.32
C PRO A 50 -16.26 -8.24 -5.89
N ALA A 51 -17.21 -8.25 -6.83
CA ALA A 51 -18.50 -8.87 -6.58
C ALA A 51 -18.35 -10.36 -6.27
N ILE A 52 -19.09 -10.82 -5.26
CA ILE A 52 -19.14 -12.24 -4.87
C ILE A 52 -20.47 -12.79 -5.41
N PRO A 53 -20.44 -13.75 -6.35
CA PRO A 53 -21.66 -14.40 -6.83
C PRO A 53 -22.40 -15.10 -5.70
N ALA A 54 -23.73 -15.17 -5.78
CA ALA A 54 -24.53 -15.97 -4.86
C ALA A 54 -24.18 -17.46 -4.99
N ASP A 55 -24.07 -18.17 -3.87
CA ASP A 55 -23.94 -19.63 -3.84
C ASP A 55 -25.33 -20.29 -3.89
N PRO A 56 -25.70 -20.98 -4.99
CA PRO A 56 -26.99 -21.64 -5.11
C PRO A 56 -27.19 -22.80 -4.10
N ALA A 57 -26.13 -23.27 -3.44
CA ALA A 57 -26.22 -24.30 -2.41
C ALA A 57 -26.64 -23.76 -1.03
N VAL A 58 -26.65 -22.42 -0.83
CA VAL A 58 -26.96 -21.78 0.45
C VAL A 58 -28.32 -21.08 0.37
N PRO A 59 -29.38 -21.59 1.05
CA PRO A 59 -30.70 -20.96 1.01
C PRO A 59 -30.68 -19.52 1.55
N GLY A 60 -31.07 -18.57 0.70
CA GLY A 60 -31.13 -17.15 1.04
C GLY A 60 -29.83 -16.38 0.79
N ASP A 61 -28.78 -17.02 0.27
CA ASP A 61 -27.61 -16.28 -0.21
C ASP A 61 -27.96 -15.50 -1.49
N THR A 62 -27.61 -14.21 -1.49
CA THR A 62 -27.84 -13.29 -2.61
C THR A 62 -26.53 -12.77 -3.21
N GLY A 63 -25.39 -13.24 -2.70
CA GLY A 63 -24.08 -12.74 -3.06
C GLY A 63 -23.81 -11.34 -2.52
N TYR A 64 -22.73 -10.74 -3.02
CA TYR A 64 -22.34 -9.37 -2.73
C TYR A 64 -22.09 -8.63 -4.03
N THR A 65 -22.83 -7.53 -4.23
CA THR A 65 -22.55 -6.57 -5.31
C THR A 65 -22.11 -5.26 -4.66
N PRO A 66 -20.86 -4.80 -4.89
CA PRO A 66 -20.41 -3.52 -4.37
C PRO A 66 -21.23 -2.38 -4.95
N LEU A 67 -21.57 -1.40 -4.12
CA LEU A 67 -22.10 -0.11 -4.54
C LEU A 67 -21.08 0.57 -5.50
N PRO A 68 -21.52 1.47 -6.40
CA PRO A 68 -20.87 1.73 -7.68
C PRO A 68 -19.36 2.02 -7.53
N PRO A 69 -18.52 1.51 -8.46
CA PRO A 69 -17.08 1.67 -8.38
C PRO A 69 -16.72 3.16 -8.31
N PRO A 70 -15.59 3.51 -7.66
CA PRO A 70 -15.08 4.87 -7.68
C PRO A 70 -15.06 5.42 -9.12
N PRO A 71 -15.26 6.74 -9.31
CA PRO A 71 -15.19 7.38 -10.62
C PRO A 71 -14.02 6.83 -11.46
N ALA A 72 -14.26 6.57 -12.75
CA ALA A 72 -13.26 5.94 -13.63
C ALA A 72 -11.92 6.70 -13.65
N THR A 73 -11.95 8.02 -13.44
CA THR A 73 -10.77 8.87 -13.28
C THR A 73 -9.90 8.49 -12.07
N LEU A 74 -10.51 8.03 -10.97
CA LEU A 74 -9.82 7.53 -9.79
C LEU A 74 -9.34 6.09 -9.97
N MET A 75 -10.05 5.27 -10.74
CA MET A 75 -9.68 3.87 -10.98
C MET A 75 -8.35 3.70 -11.75
N GLY A 76 -7.95 4.70 -12.55
CA GLY A 76 -6.64 4.73 -13.21
C GLY A 76 -5.50 5.36 -12.40
N ALA A 77 -5.80 5.86 -11.19
CA ALA A 77 -4.82 6.56 -10.36
C ALA A 77 -4.07 5.60 -9.41
N ASN A 78 -2.92 6.07 -8.93
CA ASN A 78 -2.08 5.34 -7.98
C ASN A 78 -1.82 6.19 -6.73
N PHE A 79 -1.93 5.58 -5.56
CA PHE A 79 -1.26 6.07 -4.38
C PHE A 79 0.24 5.81 -4.51
N THR A 80 1.04 6.85 -4.31
CA THR A 80 2.50 6.75 -4.31
C THR A 80 3.01 7.12 -2.94
N ILE A 81 3.71 6.20 -2.30
CA ILE A 81 4.31 6.39 -0.98
C ILE A 81 5.82 6.33 -1.14
N ASP A 82 6.50 7.44 -0.83
CA ASP A 82 7.95 7.51 -0.77
C ASP A 82 8.42 7.24 0.67
N LEU A 83 9.13 6.12 0.87
CA LEU A 83 9.60 5.72 2.19
C LEU A 83 10.67 6.68 2.76
N TYR A 84 11.41 7.40 1.92
CA TYR A 84 12.32 8.44 2.39
C TYR A 84 11.53 9.60 3.01
N THR A 85 10.45 10.03 2.36
CA THR A 85 9.58 11.10 2.89
C THR A 85 8.92 10.67 4.20
N ILE A 86 8.44 9.42 4.29
CA ILE A 86 7.92 8.85 5.54
C ILE A 86 8.98 8.88 6.65
N GLN A 87 10.23 8.50 6.33
CA GLN A 87 11.34 8.61 7.28
C GLN A 87 11.47 10.05 7.81
N GLN A 88 11.47 11.06 6.94
CA GLN A 88 11.67 12.45 7.37
C GLN A 88 10.54 12.92 8.29
N MET A 89 9.29 12.55 7.99
CA MET A 89 8.15 12.84 8.87
C MET A 89 8.32 12.21 10.25
N VAL A 90 8.78 10.96 10.33
CA VAL A 90 9.05 10.28 11.60
C VAL A 90 10.15 10.99 12.37
N LEU A 91 11.26 11.35 11.73
CA LEU A 91 12.35 12.08 12.37
C LEU A 91 11.88 13.45 12.90
N LEU A 92 11.08 14.18 12.14
CA LEU A 92 10.49 15.45 12.57
C LEU A 92 9.57 15.28 13.79
N SER A 93 8.81 14.19 13.85
CA SER A 93 7.92 13.90 15.00
C SER A 93 8.68 13.54 16.28
N GLN A 94 9.88 12.97 16.16
CA GLN A 94 10.73 12.54 17.27
C GLN A 94 11.65 13.64 17.79
N ALA A 95 11.90 14.68 16.98
CA ALA A 95 12.65 15.86 17.39
C ALA A 95 11.87 16.77 18.38
N LYS A 96 10.67 16.35 18.78
CA LYS A 96 9.73 17.08 19.64
C LYS A 96 9.62 16.38 20.99
#